data_AF-A0A9Q3W077-F1
#
_entry.id   AF-A0A9Q3W077-F1
#
_cell.length_a   1.000
_cell.length_b   1.000
_cell.length_c   1.000
_cell.angle_alpha   90.00
_cell.angle_beta   90.00
_cell.angle_gamma   90.00
#
_symmetry.space_group_name_H-M   'P 1'
#
loop_
_entity.id
_entity.type
_entity.pdbx_description
1 polymer ?
#
loop_
_entity_poly.entity_id
_entity_poly.type
_entity_poly.pdbx_seq_one_letter_code
_entity_poly.pdbx_strand_id
1 'polypeptide(L)'
;MVETLSVLVLLGTGLVAGVLFAVAISVMPALIAMTPDRYVDTHKLLGKRYDRIMPFIVSGSVIVDAAFAVRADHAGPRALFIAGALAMAGVAVVSQTRNVPINNRVKKTRPEDLGPGWADPRRQWRDWHLLRTCFAIAGCTLTAAAVVLS
;
A
#
# COMPACT_ATOMS: atom_id res chain seq x y z
N MET A 1 10.42 13.89 -22.07
CA MET A 1 10.77 12.60 -21.40
C MET A 1 10.76 12.73 -19.87
N VAL A 2 11.44 13.74 -19.30
CA VAL A 2 11.40 14.03 -17.85
C VAL A 2 9.98 14.33 -17.36
N GLU A 3 9.26 15.24 -18.03
CA GLU A 3 7.87 15.61 -17.68
C GLU A 3 6.92 14.41 -17.68
N THR A 4 7.01 13.55 -18.71
CA THR A 4 6.19 12.33 -18.82
C THR A 4 6.45 11.38 -17.66
N LEU A 5 7.73 11.17 -17.30
CA LEU A 5 8.09 10.32 -16.17
C LEU A 5 7.61 10.94 -14.85
N SER A 6 7.67 12.27 -14.69
CA SER A 6 7.20 12.98 -13.51
C SER A 6 5.69 12.81 -13.33
N VAL A 7 4.92 12.90 -14.41
CA VAL A 7 3.48 12.62 -14.36
C VAL A 7 3.21 11.17 -13.96
N LEU A 8 3.92 10.20 -14.56
CA LEU A 8 3.73 8.79 -14.27
C LEU A 8 4.08 8.43 -12.81
N VAL A 9 5.17 8.97 -12.27
CA VAL A 9 5.58 8.70 -10.90
C VAL A 9 4.58 9.26 -9.91
N LEU A 10 4.12 10.51 -10.12
CA LEU A 10 3.14 11.16 -9.24
C LEU A 10 1.78 10.47 -9.30
N LEU A 11 1.33 10.05 -10.49
CA LEU A 11 0.11 9.27 -10.64
C LEU A 11 0.22 7.93 -9.90
N GLY A 12 1.36 7.24 -10.03
CA GLY A 12 1.60 5.96 -9.36
C GLY A 12 1.61 6.09 -7.83
N THR A 13 2.47 6.95 -7.29
CA THR A 13 2.60 7.13 -5.82
C THR A 13 1.33 7.72 -5.22
N GLY A 14 0.69 8.67 -5.91
CA GLY A 14 -0.56 9.28 -5.49
C GLY A 14 -1.72 8.30 -5.46
N LEU A 15 -1.84 7.43 -6.47
CA LEU A 15 -2.87 6.37 -6.48
C LEU A 15 -2.67 5.38 -5.34
N VAL A 16 -1.43 4.94 -5.07
CA VAL A 16 -1.14 4.04 -3.95
C VAL A 16 -1.49 4.70 -2.62
N ALA A 17 -1.04 5.95 -2.39
CA ALA A 17 -1.33 6.69 -1.17
C ALA A 17 -2.84 6.89 -0.97
N GLY A 18 -3.56 7.32 -2.00
CA GLY A 18 -5.00 7.55 -1.96
C GLY A 18 -5.80 6.29 -1.65
N VAL A 19 -5.49 5.18 -2.32
CA VAL A 19 -6.15 3.87 -2.06
C VAL A 19 -5.91 3.40 -0.63
N LEU A 20 -4.66 3.44 -0.16
CA LEU A 20 -4.34 3.01 1.20
C LEU A 20 -4.94 3.94 2.26
N PHE A 21 -5.00 5.24 1.99
CA PHE A 21 -5.69 6.18 2.85
C PHE A 21 -7.18 5.88 2.94
N ALA A 22 -7.88 5.73 1.81
CA ALA A 22 -9.30 5.40 1.78
C ALA A 22 -9.63 4.08 2.51
N VAL A 23 -8.77 3.07 2.35
CA VAL A 23 -8.93 1.80 3.06
C VAL A 23 -8.73 1.97 4.57
N ALA A 24 -7.76 2.78 4.99
CA ALA A 24 -7.51 3.05 6.41
C ALA A 24 -8.68 3.76 7.11
N ILE A 25 -9.29 4.76 6.46
CA ILE A 25 -10.31 5.61 7.10
C ILE A 25 -11.75 5.15 6.89
N SER A 26 -12.02 4.33 5.87
CA SER A 26 -13.39 3.93 5.51
C SER A 26 -13.57 2.42 5.51
N VAL A 27 -12.80 1.71 4.67
CA VAL A 27 -13.00 0.26 4.47
C VAL A 27 -12.67 -0.54 5.72
N MET A 28 -11.53 -0.29 6.37
CA MET A 28 -11.13 -1.06 7.54
C MET A 28 -12.03 -0.82 8.76
N PRO A 29 -12.44 0.42 9.09
CA PRO A 29 -13.46 0.65 10.12
C PRO A 29 -14.77 -0.09 9.85
N ALA A 30 -15.25 -0.10 8.60
CA ALA A 30 -16.44 -0.84 8.22
C ALA A 30 -16.25 -2.36 8.45
N LEU A 31 -15.11 -2.92 8.05
CA LEU A 31 -14.78 -4.34 8.28
C LEU A 31 -14.65 -4.71 9.76
N ILE A 32 -14.18 -3.79 10.61
CA ILE A 32 -14.11 -4.00 12.07
C ILE A 32 -15.52 -4.05 12.69
N ALA A 33 -16.46 -3.24 12.19
CA ALA A 33 -17.82 -3.19 12.70
C ALA A 33 -18.68 -4.41 12.28
N MET A 34 -18.25 -5.20 11.31
CA MET A 34 -18.97 -6.39 10.85
C MET A 34 -18.88 -7.55 11.84
N THR A 35 -19.87 -8.45 11.78
CA THR A 35 -19.74 -9.78 12.38
C THR A 35 -18.63 -10.58 11.69
N PRO A 36 -17.99 -11.56 12.37
CA PRO A 36 -16.87 -12.33 11.80
C PRO A 36 -17.16 -12.96 10.44
N ASP A 37 -18.35 -13.51 10.23
CA ASP A 37 -18.82 -14.10 8.98
C ASP A 37 -18.85 -13.06 7.84
N ARG A 38 -19.53 -11.93 8.07
CA ARG A 38 -19.61 -10.84 7.10
C ARG A 38 -18.25 -10.24 6.79
N TYR A 39 -17.38 -10.15 7.80
CA TYR A 39 -15.99 -9.70 7.62
C TYR A 39 -15.24 -10.64 6.66
N VAL A 40 -15.25 -11.95 6.91
CA VAL A 40 -14.51 -12.91 6.08
C VAL A 40 -15.00 -12.89 4.63
N ASP A 41 -16.32 -12.87 4.43
CA ASP A 41 -16.91 -12.85 3.10
C ASP A 41 -16.59 -11.55 2.35
N THR A 42 -16.77 -10.41 3.03
CA THR A 42 -16.46 -9.10 2.44
C THR A 42 -14.97 -8.95 2.14
N HIS A 43 -14.09 -9.44 3.04
CA HIS A 43 -12.64 -9.40 2.86
C HIS A 43 -12.19 -10.24 1.66
N LYS A 44 -12.79 -11.42 1.45
CA LYS A 44 -12.54 -12.26 0.26
C LYS A 44 -12.97 -11.54 -1.03
N LEU A 45 -14.14 -10.90 -1.02
CA LEU A 45 -14.65 -10.15 -2.19
C LEU A 45 -13.74 -8.96 -2.55
N LEU A 46 -13.36 -8.15 -1.56
CA LEU A 46 -12.46 -7.02 -1.75
C LEU A 46 -11.07 -7.48 -2.22
N GLY A 47 -10.51 -8.52 -1.59
CA GLY A 47 -9.17 -9.03 -1.89
C GLY A 47 -8.98 -9.51 -3.33
N LYS A 48 -10.03 -10.04 -3.97
CA LYS A 48 -9.94 -10.63 -5.32
C LYS A 48 -9.35 -9.67 -6.37
N ARG A 49 -9.66 -8.38 -6.28
CA ARG A 49 -9.17 -7.34 -7.21
C ARG A 49 -7.90 -6.67 -6.68
N TYR A 50 -7.88 -6.31 -5.39
CA TYR A 50 -6.73 -5.63 -4.78
C TYR A 50 -5.44 -6.45 -4.87
N ASP A 51 -5.51 -7.75 -4.55
CA ASP A 51 -4.33 -8.61 -4.55
C ASP A 51 -3.73 -8.81 -5.94
N ARG A 52 -4.53 -8.61 -7.00
CA ARG A 52 -4.09 -8.73 -8.39
C ARG A 52 -3.46 -7.44 -8.91
N ILE A 53 -4.02 -6.28 -8.59
CA ILE A 53 -3.66 -5.00 -9.22
C ILE A 53 -2.57 -4.27 -8.44
N MET A 54 -2.68 -4.22 -7.10
CA MET A 54 -1.80 -3.38 -6.27
C MET A 54 -0.30 -3.69 -6.38
N PRO A 55 0.15 -4.97 -6.46
CA PRO A 55 1.58 -5.27 -6.60
C PRO A 55 2.21 -4.63 -7.84
N PHE A 56 1.49 -4.55 -8.96
CA PHE A 56 1.99 -3.95 -10.19
C PHE A 56 2.12 -2.43 -10.07
N ILE A 57 1.13 -1.77 -9.46
CA ILE A 57 1.16 -0.32 -9.27
C ILE A 57 2.29 0.06 -8.32
N VAL A 58 2.40 -0.62 -7.17
CA VAL A 58 3.46 -0.34 -6.18
C VAL A 58 4.85 -0.61 -6.77
N SER A 59 5.05 -1.75 -7.45
CA SER A 59 6.35 -2.06 -8.06
C SER A 59 6.69 -1.09 -9.19
N GLY A 60 5.70 -0.69 -9.99
CA GLY A 60 5.85 0.32 -11.04
C GLY A 60 6.33 1.65 -10.46
N SER A 61 5.70 2.14 -9.39
CA SER A 61 6.14 3.37 -8.71
C SER A 61 7.58 3.28 -8.20
N VAL A 62 7.96 2.17 -7.55
CA VAL A 62 9.33 1.96 -7.06
C VAL A 62 10.35 2.01 -8.20
N ILE A 63 10.05 1.36 -9.33
CA ILE A 63 10.94 1.34 -10.50
C ILE A 63 11.11 2.74 -11.08
N VAL A 64 10.02 3.51 -11.19
CA VAL A 64 10.08 4.87 -11.75
C VAL A 64 10.82 5.82 -10.79
N ASP A 65 10.58 5.76 -9.48
CA ASP A 65 11.35 6.55 -8.50
C ASP A 65 12.86 6.22 -8.57
N ALA A 66 13.21 4.93 -8.66
CA ALA A 66 14.60 4.50 -8.79
C ALA A 66 15.24 5.00 -10.11
N ALA A 67 14.48 5.01 -11.20
CA ALA A 67 14.94 5.54 -12.49
C ALA A 67 15.21 7.05 -12.46
N PHE A 68 14.43 7.81 -11.67
CA PHE A 68 14.68 9.24 -11.43
C PHE A 68 15.90 9.47 -10.53
N ALA A 69 16.06 8.67 -9.47
CA ALA A 69 17.22 8.77 -8.58
C ALA A 69 18.57 8.56 -9.30
N VAL A 70 18.60 7.79 -10.39
CA VAL A 70 19.80 7.61 -11.21
C VAL A 70 20.04 8.78 -12.16
N ARG A 71 18.97 9.45 -12.62
CA ARG A 71 19.03 10.53 -13.62
C ARG A 71 19.08 11.94 -13.03
N ALA A 72 18.81 12.11 -11.74
CA ALA A 72 18.82 13.43 -11.11
C ALA A 72 20.24 13.97 -11.01
N ASP A 73 20.50 15.12 -11.65
CA ASP A 73 21.80 15.79 -11.69
C ASP A 73 22.14 16.51 -10.37
N HIS A 74 21.11 16.89 -9.60
CA HIS A 74 21.27 17.61 -8.34
C HIS A 74 21.13 16.69 -7.13
N ALA A 75 22.05 16.82 -6.16
CA ALA A 75 22.10 15.96 -4.97
C ALA A 75 20.84 16.02 -4.10
N GLY A 76 20.18 17.18 -4.02
CA GLY A 76 18.95 17.38 -3.24
C GLY A 76 17.76 16.57 -3.77
N PRO A 77 17.27 16.82 -4.99
CA PRO A 77 16.21 16.03 -5.61
C PRO A 77 16.54 14.55 -5.71
N ARG A 78 17.80 14.21 -5.95
CA ARG A 78 18.27 12.81 -5.96
C ARG A 78 18.03 12.10 -4.63
N ALA A 79 18.38 12.73 -3.50
CA ALA A 79 18.15 12.16 -2.18
C ALA A 79 16.65 11.97 -1.89
N LEU A 80 15.81 12.89 -2.33
CA LEU A 80 14.35 12.80 -2.17
C LEU A 80 13.74 11.66 -3.01
N PHE A 81 14.18 11.47 -4.26
CA PHE A 81 13.75 10.32 -5.07
C PHE A 81 14.17 8.98 -4.45
N ILE A 82 15.38 8.90 -3.89
CA ILE A 82 15.84 7.68 -3.18
C ILE A 82 14.96 7.42 -1.96
N ALA A 83 14.70 8.45 -1.15
CA ALA A 83 13.86 8.33 0.03
C ALA A 83 12.40 7.95 -0.33
N GLY A 84 11.86 8.52 -1.42
CA GLY A 84 10.56 8.17 -2.00
C GLY A 84 10.50 6.69 -2.42
N ALA A 85 11.50 6.23 -3.18
CA ALA A 85 11.62 4.84 -3.60
C ALA A 85 11.67 3.87 -2.40
N LEU A 86 12.46 4.21 -1.37
CA LEU A 86 12.58 3.40 -0.15
C LEU A 86 11.27 3.34 0.63
N ALA A 87 10.55 4.46 0.73
CA ALA A 87 9.24 4.49 1.37
C ALA A 87 8.23 3.60 0.61
N MET A 88 8.19 3.70 -0.73
CA MET A 88 7.34 2.85 -1.57
C MET A 88 7.74 1.37 -1.49
N ALA A 89 9.03 1.06 -1.38
CA ALA A 89 9.50 -0.30 -1.10
C ALA A 89 9.02 -0.78 0.28
N GLY A 90 9.00 0.09 1.29
CA GLY A 90 8.42 -0.17 2.61
C GLY A 90 6.95 -0.61 2.53
N VAL A 91 6.15 0.02 1.66
CA VAL A 91 4.75 -0.39 1.38
C VAL A 91 4.69 -1.84 0.91
N ALA A 92 5.54 -2.21 -0.04
CA ALA A 92 5.61 -3.57 -0.57
C ALA A 92 6.05 -4.57 0.50
N VAL A 93 7.12 -4.27 1.24
CA VAL A 93 7.67 -5.14 2.28
C VAL A 93 6.64 -5.42 3.38
N VAL A 94 6.00 -4.39 3.94
CA VAL A 94 4.97 -4.57 4.98
C VAL A 94 3.79 -5.38 4.42
N SER A 95 3.37 -5.09 3.19
CA SER A 95 2.26 -5.81 2.56
C SER A 95 2.57 -7.30 2.42
N GLN A 96 3.73 -7.66 1.86
CA GLN A 96 4.09 -9.05 1.59
C GLN A 96 4.41 -9.84 2.87
N THR A 97 5.04 -9.20 3.85
CA THR A 97 5.48 -9.89 5.08
C THR A 97 4.42 -9.94 6.17
N ARG A 98 3.45 -9.02 6.17
CA ARG A 98 2.43 -8.91 7.24
C ARG A 98 1.01 -9.05 6.71
N ASN A 99 0.56 -8.16 5.83
CA ASN A 99 -0.85 -8.15 5.40
C ASN A 99 -1.22 -9.36 4.53
N VAL A 100 -0.35 -9.79 3.61
CA VAL A 100 -0.61 -10.92 2.71
C VAL A 100 -0.74 -12.24 3.46
N PRO A 101 0.14 -12.59 4.43
CA PRO A 101 -0.07 -13.75 5.28
C PRO A 101 -1.40 -13.73 6.03
N ILE A 102 -1.80 -12.57 6.56
CA ILE A 102 -3.11 -12.40 7.21
C ILE A 102 -4.24 -12.64 6.20
N ASN A 103 -4.18 -12.01 5.02
CA ASN A 103 -5.17 -12.19 3.95
C ASN A 103 -5.31 -13.67 3.56
N ASN A 104 -4.19 -14.38 3.44
CA ASN A 104 -4.19 -15.80 3.09
C ASN A 104 -4.83 -16.67 4.17
N ARG A 105 -4.69 -16.32 5.46
CA ARG A 105 -5.42 -16.99 6.54
C ARG A 105 -6.92 -16.74 6.41
N VAL A 106 -7.35 -15.49 6.26
CA VAL A 106 -8.77 -15.11 6.11
C VAL A 106 -9.42 -15.79 4.89
N LYS A 107 -8.68 -15.89 3.77
CA LYS A 107 -9.16 -16.60 2.57
C LYS A 107 -9.42 -18.09 2.81
N LYS A 108 -8.62 -18.72 3.69
CA LYS A 108 -8.75 -20.14 4.03
C LYS A 108 -9.79 -20.41 5.13
N THR A 109 -10.23 -19.38 5.86
CA THR A 109 -11.27 -19.51 6.89
C THR A 109 -12.59 -20.00 6.29
N ARG A 110 -13.13 -21.07 6.85
CA ARG A 110 -14.44 -21.63 6.52
C ARG A 110 -15.49 -21.20 7.56
N PRO A 111 -16.79 -21.24 7.26
CA PRO A 111 -17.84 -20.86 8.20
C PRO A 111 -17.76 -21.59 9.55
N GLU A 112 -17.43 -22.89 9.53
CA GLU A 112 -17.27 -23.71 10.73
C GLU A 112 -16.09 -23.30 11.62
N ASP A 113 -15.12 -22.55 11.08
CA ASP A 113 -13.95 -22.07 11.83
C ASP A 113 -14.24 -20.75 12.59
N LEU A 114 -15.43 -20.15 12.41
CA LEU A 114 -15.84 -18.85 13.00
C LEU A 114 -16.54 -18.99 14.37
N GLY A 115 -16.04 -19.89 15.21
CA GLY A 115 -16.52 -20.09 16.58
C GLY A 115 -15.86 -19.16 17.63
N PRO A 116 -16.15 -19.36 18.92
CA PRO A 116 -15.58 -18.57 20.02
C PRO A 116 -14.04 -18.55 20.10
N GLY A 117 -13.38 -19.54 19.48
CA GLY A 117 -11.91 -19.62 19.41
C GLY A 117 -11.29 -18.94 18.18
N TRP A 118 -12.07 -18.25 17.35
CA TRP A 118 -11.55 -17.59 16.16
C TRP A 118 -10.63 -16.43 16.53
N ALA A 119 -9.36 -16.54 16.11
CA ALA A 119 -8.35 -15.50 16.32
C ALA A 119 -8.58 -14.33 15.34
N ASP A 120 -9.31 -13.32 15.81
CA ASP A 120 -9.67 -12.14 15.02
C ASP A 120 -8.42 -11.35 14.54
N PRO A 121 -8.16 -11.31 13.21
CA PRO A 121 -6.98 -10.66 12.68
C PRO A 121 -7.19 -9.17 12.39
N ARG A 122 -8.39 -8.61 12.57
CA ARG A 122 -8.76 -7.28 12.04
C ARG A 122 -7.93 -6.14 12.59
N ARG A 123 -7.68 -6.12 13.91
CA ARG A 123 -6.85 -5.09 14.56
C ARG A 123 -5.39 -5.20 14.10
N GLN A 124 -4.84 -6.40 14.11
CA GLN A 124 -3.48 -6.65 13.62
C GLN A 124 -3.33 -6.22 12.16
N TRP A 125 -4.29 -6.57 11.30
CA TRP A 125 -4.26 -6.16 9.89
C TRP A 125 -4.32 -4.64 9.73
N ARG A 126 -5.20 -3.97 10.49
CA ARG A 126 -5.32 -2.50 10.51
C ARG A 126 -4.01 -1.83 10.89
N ASP A 127 -3.32 -2.32 11.91
CA ASP A 127 -2.08 -1.68 12.39
C ASP A 127 -0.97 -1.75 11.32
N TRP A 128 -0.81 -2.90 10.67
CA TRP A 128 0.10 -3.03 9.52
C TRP A 128 -0.36 -2.20 8.32
N HIS A 129 -1.67 -2.09 8.11
CA HIS A 129 -2.24 -1.25 7.07
C HIS A 129 -1.90 0.23 7.29
N LEU A 130 -2.07 0.73 8.51
CA LEU A 130 -1.73 2.11 8.85
C LEU A 130 -0.24 2.40 8.62
N LEU A 131 0.64 1.48 9.01
CA LEU A 131 2.08 1.62 8.77
C LEU A 131 2.40 1.76 7.27
N ARG A 132 1.83 0.91 6.42
CA ARG A 132 2.05 1.03 4.96
C ARG A 132 1.37 2.27 4.36
N THR A 133 0.27 2.75 4.93
CA THR A 133 -0.34 4.03 4.53
C THR A 133 0.60 5.19 4.84
N CYS A 134 1.24 5.21 6.00
CA CYS A 134 2.26 6.22 6.34
C CYS A 134 3.42 6.18 5.36
N PHE A 135 3.93 4.99 5.01
CA PHE A 135 4.97 4.86 3.99
C PHE A 135 4.53 5.38 2.62
N ALA A 136 3.31 5.09 2.19
CA ALA A 136 2.81 5.55 0.89
C ALA A 136 2.62 7.07 0.83
N ILE A 137 2.09 7.68 1.89
CA ILE A 137 1.97 9.14 1.99
C ILE A 137 3.36 9.78 1.98
N ALA A 138 4.29 9.30 2.81
CA ALA A 138 5.65 9.79 2.83
C ALA A 138 6.33 9.65 1.47
N GLY A 139 6.22 8.49 0.82
CA GLY A 139 6.75 8.25 -0.51
C GLY A 139 6.21 9.23 -1.54
N CYS A 140 4.88 9.40 -1.59
CA CYS A 140 4.25 10.35 -2.50
C CYS A 140 4.68 11.80 -2.24
N THR A 141 4.79 12.23 -0.98
CA THR A 141 5.23 13.58 -0.63
C THR A 141 6.68 13.81 -1.02
N LEU A 142 7.57 12.85 -0.76
CA LEU A 142 8.99 12.95 -1.10
C LEU A 142 9.20 13.00 -2.61
N THR A 143 8.52 12.12 -3.35
CA THR A 143 8.57 12.11 -4.82
C THR A 143 8.00 13.41 -5.40
N ALA A 144 6.90 13.94 -4.86
CA ALA A 144 6.35 15.23 -5.28
C ALA A 144 7.31 16.40 -5.02
N ALA A 145 7.92 16.45 -3.84
CA ALA A 145 8.93 17.45 -3.52
C ALA A 145 10.15 17.34 -4.45
N ALA A 146 10.62 16.12 -4.73
CA ALA A 146 11.73 15.89 -5.65
C ALA A 146 11.41 16.42 -7.05
N VAL A 147 10.22 16.13 -7.59
CA VAL A 147 9.78 16.61 -8.90
C VAL A 147 9.70 18.15 -8.95
N VAL A 148 9.19 18.80 -7.91
CA VAL A 148 9.08 20.27 -7.85
C VAL A 148 10.44 20.96 -7.74
N LEU A 149 11.42 20.30 -7.12
CA LEU A 149 12.77 20.81 -6.89
C LEU A 149 13.77 20.40 -7.98
N SER A 150 13.36 19.58 -8.95
CA SER A 150 14.19 19.11 -10.07
C SER A 150 14.18 20.09 -11.25
#